data_AF-D9Y1T3-F1
#
_entry.id   AF-D9Y1T3-F1
#
_cell.length_a   1.000
_cell.length_b   1.000
_cell.length_c   1.000
_cell.angle_alpha   90.00
_cell.angle_beta   90.00
_cell.angle_gamma   90.00
#
_symmetry.space_group_name_H-M   'P 1'
#
loop_
_entity.id
_entity.type
_entity.pdbx_description
1 polymer ?
#
loop_
_entity_poly.entity_id
_entity_poly.type
_entity_poly.pdbx_seq_one_letter_code
_entity_poly.pdbx_strand_id
1 'polypeptide(L)'
;MQIKPRQHLLDIWRAVARHSFDDGKLVWEDTDGLSSVADAERLLCLLYPATEVPAFRLDQPDTTERDVLRSLERVGSRLEIPPNLITALSQFMRSHTGPDDSPTFAGGHYFRATDAQQKLTHEQYQLGVVDSYSMSVTLCLATLGFLKVYEPSTTRPEVRKALGELRDATNTRLTAAMISLLRSFTVNVFDAESEQGKRLIQVIGQERQSDRAVLQQFSRRFRPLRATIIESLSRGIQVDESIRDESQLFECGWAWGVVKDAPTITDLDIQVPGQPDGIADRLPYVYFTVIALDGIQDLFSDRTLTLGLLDADQQKLAEALRLRWELSQQYWSAIARFGSERWPLEDLPWQTTGLRLESEYFSLTVAAILVHDLVRRKATDDDLTRTVAIMERLADRGRVTSRMTRNDPAIELHNPGVTMPLAGSERSGGPLQWRMTDFSAQLLKRIIQLAELSRNIDAQDRLLRLGEQAFEHLWYRRIEDGEGAGLWDNARAVYPDTRVGRRLSWSITERVTECLVAARNLYEQQPIRSPELAQLARDLLSEATHLFGKEQMEASASADGSRGRAMRSIESRLDHARGLVDDRPATAFALALPVLQELDTLAQARGAAAQEV
;
A
#
# COMPACT_ATOMS: atom_id res chain seq x y z
N MET A 1 15.99 -0.79 12.92
CA MET A 1 15.61 -2.17 13.32
C MET A 1 15.31 -2.97 12.05
N GLN A 2 15.86 -4.18 11.88
CA GLN A 2 15.60 -4.97 10.66
C GLN A 2 14.13 -5.39 10.56
N ILE A 3 13.52 -5.21 9.38
CA ILE A 3 12.15 -5.65 9.11
C ILE A 3 12.13 -7.18 8.95
N LYS A 4 11.37 -7.88 9.80
CA LYS A 4 11.18 -9.34 9.72
C LYS A 4 9.71 -9.66 9.45
N PRO A 5 9.24 -9.60 8.17
CA PRO A 5 7.82 -9.65 7.83
C PRO A 5 7.06 -10.79 8.50
N ARG A 6 7.55 -12.03 8.36
CA ARG A 6 6.90 -13.21 8.96
C ARG A 6 6.77 -13.08 10.48
N GLN A 7 7.87 -12.81 11.18
CA GLN A 7 7.86 -12.74 12.63
C GLN A 7 6.93 -11.63 13.13
N HIS A 8 7.00 -10.45 12.53
CA HIS A 8 6.20 -9.30 12.95
C HIS A 8 4.72 -9.47 12.65
N LEU A 9 4.36 -10.07 11.49
CA LEU A 9 2.97 -10.42 11.19
C LEU A 9 2.40 -11.42 12.21
N LEU A 10 3.16 -12.45 12.59
CA LEU A 10 2.74 -13.40 13.65
C LEU A 10 2.55 -12.71 15.00
N ASP A 11 3.40 -11.74 15.34
CA ASP A 11 3.25 -10.97 16.58
C ASP A 11 2.01 -10.06 16.56
N ILE A 12 1.72 -9.43 15.42
CA ILE A 12 0.49 -8.65 15.21
C ILE A 12 -0.74 -9.57 15.31
N TRP A 13 -0.74 -10.72 14.63
CA TRP A 13 -1.85 -11.68 14.69
C TRP A 13 -2.11 -12.16 16.10
N ARG A 14 -1.07 -12.43 16.90
CA ARG A 14 -1.21 -12.78 18.31
C ARG A 14 -1.85 -11.66 19.12
N ALA A 15 -1.46 -10.42 18.87
CA ALA A 15 -2.01 -9.25 19.56
C ALA A 15 -3.47 -8.99 19.15
N VAL A 16 -3.78 -9.07 17.86
CA VAL A 16 -5.14 -8.95 17.33
C VAL A 16 -6.02 -10.07 17.89
N ALA A 17 -5.59 -11.33 17.83
CA ALA A 17 -6.34 -12.47 18.35
C ALA A 17 -6.64 -12.33 19.83
N ARG A 18 -5.65 -11.91 20.65
CA ARG A 18 -5.85 -11.69 22.09
C ARG A 18 -6.83 -10.54 22.39
N HIS A 19 -6.74 -9.44 21.65
CA HIS A 19 -7.60 -8.27 21.84
C HIS A 19 -9.01 -8.50 21.32
N SER A 20 -9.11 -9.18 20.17
CA SER A 20 -10.31 -9.15 19.35
C SER A 20 -11.21 -10.36 19.50
N PHE A 21 -10.70 -11.46 20.04
CA PHE A 21 -11.42 -12.72 20.12
C PHE A 21 -11.45 -13.25 21.54
N ASP A 22 -12.63 -13.66 21.97
CA ASP A 22 -12.85 -14.44 23.17
C ASP A 22 -13.50 -15.78 22.79
N ASP A 23 -12.79 -16.87 23.04
CA ASP A 23 -13.20 -18.24 22.67
C ASP A 23 -13.68 -18.35 21.21
N GLY A 24 -12.90 -17.79 20.27
CA GLY A 24 -13.18 -17.79 18.84
C GLY A 24 -14.30 -16.86 18.37
N LYS A 25 -14.95 -16.12 19.28
CA LYS A 25 -15.96 -15.12 18.94
C LYS A 25 -15.35 -13.73 18.89
N LEU A 26 -15.66 -12.99 17.83
CA LEU A 26 -15.25 -11.60 17.71
C LEU A 26 -15.97 -10.77 18.78
N VAL A 27 -15.20 -10.10 19.64
CA VAL A 27 -15.70 -9.21 20.69
C VAL A 27 -15.69 -7.77 20.18
N TRP A 28 -16.83 -7.11 20.18
CA TRP A 28 -16.93 -5.71 19.81
C TRP A 28 -16.86 -4.83 21.07
N GLU A 29 -16.08 -3.75 21.01
CA GLU A 29 -16.04 -2.72 22.05
C GLU A 29 -17.24 -1.77 21.96
N ASP A 30 -17.46 -0.94 22.99
CA ASP A 30 -18.57 0.01 23.07
C ASP A 30 -18.62 1.03 21.91
N THR A 31 -17.52 1.20 21.17
CA THR A 31 -17.44 2.11 20.02
C THR A 31 -17.43 1.42 18.66
N ASP A 32 -17.45 0.09 18.65
CA ASP A 32 -17.44 -0.72 17.43
C ASP A 32 -18.85 -0.75 16.81
N GLY A 33 -18.93 -0.93 15.49
CA GLY A 33 -20.18 -0.77 14.74
C GLY A 33 -20.59 0.69 14.49
N LEU A 34 -19.88 1.66 15.08
CA LEU A 34 -20.07 3.10 14.78
C LEU A 34 -19.18 3.58 13.64
N SER A 35 -18.12 2.83 13.28
CA SER A 35 -17.19 3.18 12.20
C SER A 35 -16.90 1.96 11.34
N SER A 36 -17.44 1.99 10.13
CA SER A 36 -17.19 0.94 9.13
C SER A 36 -15.72 0.90 8.71
N VAL A 37 -15.00 2.03 8.80
CA VAL A 37 -13.56 2.13 8.55
C VAL A 37 -12.78 1.31 9.58
N ALA A 38 -12.94 1.61 10.87
CA ALA A 38 -12.15 0.97 11.93
C ALA A 38 -12.43 -0.53 12.06
N ASP A 39 -13.68 -0.94 11.88
CA ASP A 39 -14.06 -2.35 11.92
C ASP A 39 -13.45 -3.13 10.74
N ALA A 40 -13.38 -2.51 9.55
CA ALA A 40 -12.72 -3.11 8.40
C ALA A 40 -11.19 -3.16 8.57
N GLU A 41 -10.57 -2.10 9.08
CA GLU A 41 -9.13 -2.06 9.39
C GLU A 41 -8.72 -3.22 10.31
N ARG A 42 -9.51 -3.43 11.37
CA ARG A 42 -9.32 -4.53 12.32
C ARG A 42 -9.38 -5.91 11.66
N LEU A 43 -10.37 -6.15 10.80
CA LEU A 43 -10.52 -7.43 10.11
C LEU A 43 -9.42 -7.66 9.08
N LEU A 44 -8.99 -6.61 8.39
CA LEU A 44 -7.90 -6.66 7.40
C LEU A 44 -6.54 -6.98 8.02
N CYS A 45 -6.31 -6.65 9.29
CA CYS A 45 -5.12 -7.11 10.01
C CYS A 45 -4.95 -8.64 9.98
N LEU A 46 -6.05 -9.41 9.88
CA LEU A 46 -6.05 -10.86 9.73
C LEU A 46 -6.23 -11.29 8.26
N LEU A 47 -7.21 -10.71 7.57
CA LEU A 47 -7.61 -11.18 6.24
C LEU A 47 -6.57 -10.84 5.18
N TYR A 48 -5.97 -9.65 5.22
CA TYR A 48 -5.05 -9.22 4.17
C TYR A 48 -3.80 -10.10 4.09
N PRO A 49 -3.06 -10.40 5.19
CA PRO A 49 -1.96 -11.36 5.10
C PRO A 49 -2.44 -12.77 4.78
N ALA A 50 -3.60 -13.21 5.29
CA ALA A 50 -4.12 -14.54 5.01
C ALA A 50 -4.41 -14.77 3.52
N THR A 51 -4.74 -13.72 2.78
CA THR A 51 -5.09 -13.79 1.36
C THR A 51 -3.92 -13.49 0.42
N GLU A 52 -3.04 -12.58 0.80
CA GLU A 52 -1.91 -12.14 -0.04
C GLU A 52 -0.64 -12.97 0.19
N VAL A 53 -0.51 -13.62 1.36
CA VAL A 53 0.69 -14.36 1.73
C VAL A 53 0.40 -15.86 1.82
N PRO A 54 0.94 -16.70 0.90
CA PRO A 54 0.72 -18.14 0.93
C PRO A 54 1.04 -18.82 2.27
N ALA A 55 2.10 -18.36 2.94
CA ALA A 55 2.56 -18.92 4.21
C ALA A 55 1.66 -18.57 5.41
N PHE A 56 0.68 -17.68 5.23
CA PHE A 56 -0.27 -17.23 6.26
C PHE A 56 -1.71 -17.68 5.94
N ARG A 57 -1.92 -18.51 4.92
CA ARG A 57 -3.26 -18.94 4.49
C ARG A 57 -4.07 -19.59 5.62
N LEU A 58 -5.32 -19.14 5.73
CA LEU A 58 -6.31 -19.64 6.70
C LEU A 58 -7.50 -20.33 6.03
N ASP A 59 -7.59 -20.27 4.69
CA ASP A 59 -8.64 -20.86 3.86
C ASP A 59 -8.38 -22.35 3.52
N GLN A 60 -7.20 -22.87 3.87
CA GLN A 60 -6.82 -24.28 3.70
C GLN A 60 -6.33 -24.88 5.03
N PRO A 61 -7.25 -25.38 5.88
CA PRO A 61 -6.91 -25.84 7.22
C PRO A 61 -5.77 -26.88 7.25
N ASP A 62 -5.73 -27.78 6.28
CA ASP A 62 -4.75 -28.88 6.25
C ASP A 62 -3.31 -28.42 6.04
N THR A 63 -3.11 -27.26 5.41
CA THR A 63 -1.79 -26.72 5.08
C THR A 63 -1.37 -25.58 6.01
N THR A 64 -2.22 -25.14 6.95
CA THR A 64 -1.90 -24.05 7.89
C THR A 64 -0.71 -24.43 8.78
N GLU A 65 0.30 -23.56 8.77
CA GLU A 65 1.56 -23.72 9.50
C GLU A 65 1.39 -23.64 11.03
N ARG A 66 2.28 -24.29 11.78
CA ARG A 66 2.14 -24.46 13.25
C ARG A 66 2.27 -23.16 14.05
N ASP A 67 3.16 -22.27 13.62
CA ASP A 67 3.39 -20.96 14.23
C ASP A 67 2.25 -19.98 13.95
N VAL A 68 1.63 -20.07 12.76
CA VAL A 68 0.37 -19.40 12.42
C VAL A 68 -0.74 -19.84 13.37
N LEU A 69 -0.96 -21.15 13.53
CA LEU A 69 -1.97 -21.67 14.45
C LEU A 69 -1.73 -21.23 15.89
N ARG A 70 -0.47 -21.23 16.36
CA ARG A 70 -0.13 -20.73 17.70
C ARG A 70 -0.48 -19.26 17.87
N SER A 71 -0.26 -18.45 16.84
CA SER A 71 -0.54 -17.01 16.91
C SER A 71 -2.04 -16.71 16.89
N LEU A 72 -2.88 -17.65 16.41
CA LEU A 72 -4.34 -17.52 16.34
C LEU A 72 -5.07 -18.45 17.33
N GLU A 73 -4.41 -18.93 18.39
CA GLU A 73 -5.01 -19.87 19.34
C GLU A 73 -6.31 -19.35 19.99
N ARG A 74 -6.45 -18.03 20.15
CA ARG A 74 -7.65 -17.35 20.67
C ARG A 74 -8.79 -17.28 19.65
N VAL A 75 -8.48 -17.37 18.36
CA VAL A 75 -9.45 -17.47 17.28
C VAL A 75 -9.99 -18.90 17.18
N GLY A 76 -9.16 -19.90 17.44
CA GLY A 76 -9.58 -21.31 17.54
C GLY A 76 -8.54 -22.29 17.04
N SER A 77 -8.91 -23.57 17.00
CA SER A 77 -8.09 -24.60 16.37
C SER A 77 -8.09 -24.48 14.84
N ARG A 78 -7.22 -25.26 14.20
CA ARG A 78 -7.10 -25.36 12.73
C ARG A 78 -8.44 -25.48 11.99
N LEU A 79 -9.40 -26.25 12.51
CA LEU A 79 -10.70 -26.46 11.88
C LEU A 79 -11.76 -25.42 12.29
N GLU A 80 -11.50 -24.65 13.35
CA GLU A 80 -12.41 -23.64 13.90
C GLU A 80 -12.09 -22.24 13.39
N ILE A 81 -10.83 -21.95 13.05
CA ILE A 81 -10.42 -20.64 12.54
C ILE A 81 -11.27 -20.22 11.32
N PRO A 82 -11.41 -21.01 10.24
CA PRO A 82 -12.23 -20.58 9.11
C PRO A 82 -13.70 -20.27 9.44
N PRO A 83 -14.48 -21.15 10.11
CA PRO A 83 -15.86 -20.82 10.46
C PRO A 83 -15.99 -19.64 11.44
N ASN A 84 -15.01 -19.43 12.33
CA ASN A 84 -14.99 -18.28 13.23
C ASN A 84 -14.75 -16.97 12.46
N LEU A 85 -13.85 -16.97 11.46
CA LEU A 85 -13.67 -15.82 10.56
C LEU A 85 -14.92 -15.55 9.72
N ILE A 86 -15.58 -16.59 9.19
CA ILE A 86 -16.86 -16.43 8.45
C ILE A 86 -17.92 -15.79 9.35
N THR A 87 -17.98 -16.21 10.63
CA THR A 87 -18.91 -15.65 11.60
C THR A 87 -18.61 -14.16 11.88
N ALA A 88 -17.33 -13.83 12.08
CA ALA A 88 -16.87 -12.46 12.29
C ALA A 88 -17.19 -11.55 11.09
N LEU A 89 -16.90 -12.01 9.87
CA LEU A 89 -17.20 -11.29 8.63
C LEU A 89 -18.72 -11.13 8.41
N SER A 90 -19.50 -12.17 8.71
CA SER A 90 -20.96 -12.08 8.64
C SER A 90 -21.52 -11.08 9.64
N GLN A 91 -20.91 -10.97 10.82
CA GLN A 91 -21.29 -9.97 11.81
C GLN A 91 -20.95 -8.56 11.35
N PHE A 92 -19.77 -8.36 10.76
CA PHE A 92 -19.41 -7.08 10.14
C PHE A 92 -20.42 -6.65 9.07
N MET A 93 -20.78 -7.55 8.15
CA MET A 93 -21.75 -7.24 7.10
C MET A 93 -23.08 -6.80 7.71
N ARG A 94 -23.61 -7.53 8.70
CA ARG A 94 -24.88 -7.18 9.37
C ARG A 94 -24.81 -5.87 10.16
N SER A 95 -23.71 -5.60 10.86
CA SER A 95 -23.53 -4.37 11.65
C SER A 95 -23.45 -3.13 10.76
N HIS A 96 -22.97 -3.29 9.51
CA HIS A 96 -22.83 -2.22 8.52
C HIS A 96 -23.83 -2.35 7.38
N THR A 97 -25.06 -2.76 7.72
CA THR A 97 -26.23 -2.74 6.83
C THR A 97 -27.33 -1.89 7.47
N GLY A 98 -27.89 -0.98 6.69
CA GLY A 98 -28.91 -0.04 7.10
C GLY A 98 -30.30 -0.66 7.20
N PRO A 99 -31.31 0.08 7.69
CA PRO A 99 -32.68 -0.40 7.83
C PRO A 99 -33.36 -0.80 6.52
N ASP A 100 -32.86 -0.30 5.39
CA ASP A 100 -33.32 -0.59 4.03
C ASP A 100 -32.53 -1.74 3.36
N ASP A 101 -31.77 -2.50 4.15
CA ASP A 101 -30.88 -3.58 3.70
C ASP A 101 -29.72 -3.09 2.80
N SER A 102 -29.49 -1.77 2.73
CA SER A 102 -28.37 -1.20 1.99
C SER A 102 -27.08 -1.21 2.82
N PRO A 103 -25.91 -1.49 2.23
CA PRO A 103 -24.64 -1.38 2.94
C PRO A 103 -24.36 0.05 3.41
N THR A 104 -23.95 0.22 4.67
CA THR A 104 -23.52 1.51 5.23
C THR A 104 -21.99 1.62 5.28
N PHE A 105 -21.50 2.86 5.19
CA PHE A 105 -20.08 3.18 5.07
C PHE A 105 -19.64 4.26 6.07
N ALA A 106 -20.20 4.19 7.28
CA ALA A 106 -20.04 5.20 8.32
C ALA A 106 -18.56 5.48 8.64
N GLY A 107 -18.15 6.75 8.54
CA GLY A 107 -16.81 7.18 8.97
C GLY A 107 -16.65 7.15 10.50
N GLY A 108 -17.73 7.35 11.25
CA GLY A 108 -17.75 7.23 12.70
C GLY A 108 -16.77 8.17 13.40
N HIS A 109 -16.02 7.63 14.35
CA HIS A 109 -15.17 8.42 15.24
C HIS A 109 -13.96 9.11 14.58
N TYR A 110 -13.72 8.88 13.29
CA TYR A 110 -12.75 9.66 12.50
C TYR A 110 -13.26 11.07 12.19
N PHE A 111 -14.58 11.29 12.16
CA PHE A 111 -15.14 12.63 12.08
C PHE A 111 -14.89 13.42 13.37
N ARG A 112 -14.66 14.72 13.19
CA ARG A 112 -14.53 15.72 14.24
C ARG A 112 -15.39 16.93 13.92
N ALA A 113 -15.98 17.52 14.95
CA ALA A 113 -16.58 18.84 14.82
C ALA A 113 -15.47 19.89 14.67
N THR A 114 -15.74 20.94 13.90
CA THR A 114 -14.81 22.09 13.81
C THR A 114 -14.67 22.81 15.15
N ASP A 115 -15.77 22.89 15.92
CA ASP A 115 -15.76 23.35 17.31
C ASP A 115 -15.68 22.15 18.26
N ALA A 116 -14.62 22.09 19.08
CA ALA A 116 -14.39 21.01 20.04
C ALA A 116 -15.48 20.87 21.11
N GLN A 117 -16.30 21.91 21.34
CA GLN A 117 -17.43 21.86 22.27
C GLN A 117 -18.70 21.27 21.63
N GLN A 118 -18.78 21.20 20.31
CA GLN A 118 -19.94 20.66 19.59
C GLN A 118 -19.86 19.13 19.52
N LYS A 119 -20.92 18.45 19.97
CA LYS A 119 -21.08 17.02 19.75
C LYS A 119 -21.68 16.77 18.37
N LEU A 120 -21.11 15.82 17.64
CA LEU A 120 -21.66 15.36 16.36
C LEU A 120 -22.97 14.61 16.58
N THR A 121 -23.91 14.78 15.66
CA THR A 121 -25.18 14.03 15.65
C THR A 121 -24.94 12.58 15.20
N HIS A 122 -25.90 11.69 15.46
CA HIS A 122 -25.82 10.31 14.98
C HIS A 122 -25.70 10.24 13.45
N GLU A 123 -26.50 11.03 12.73
CA GLU A 123 -26.46 11.12 11.26
C GLU A 123 -25.07 11.52 10.73
N GLN A 124 -24.41 12.49 11.38
CA GLN A 124 -23.06 12.91 11.00
C GLN A 124 -22.03 11.79 11.17
N TYR A 125 -22.16 10.95 12.20
CA TYR A 125 -21.29 9.78 12.35
C TYR A 125 -21.52 8.72 11.28
N GLN A 126 -22.75 8.62 10.75
CA GLN A 126 -23.15 7.62 9.76
C GLN A 126 -22.80 8.02 8.32
N LEU A 127 -22.26 9.22 8.09
CA LEU A 127 -21.90 9.66 6.74
C LEU A 127 -20.86 8.75 6.10
N GLY A 128 -21.13 8.44 4.83
CA GLY A 128 -20.20 7.72 3.97
C GLY A 128 -18.97 8.56 3.60
N VAL A 129 -17.81 7.92 3.55
CA VAL A 129 -16.53 8.55 3.26
C VAL A 129 -15.72 7.65 2.33
N VAL A 130 -14.92 8.25 1.44
CA VAL A 130 -14.07 7.51 0.48
C VAL A 130 -13.16 6.50 1.16
N ASP A 131 -12.70 6.80 2.37
CA ASP A 131 -11.92 5.87 3.19
C ASP A 131 -12.66 4.55 3.43
N SER A 132 -13.94 4.62 3.81
CA SER A 132 -14.79 3.45 4.06
C SER A 132 -15.12 2.70 2.76
N TYR A 133 -15.37 3.41 1.66
CA TYR A 133 -15.63 2.76 0.37
C TYR A 133 -14.40 2.00 -0.10
N SER A 134 -13.22 2.62 -0.04
CA SER A 134 -11.95 2.02 -0.42
C SER A 134 -11.62 0.80 0.44
N MET A 135 -11.69 0.95 1.77
CA MET A 135 -11.43 -0.15 2.70
C MET A 135 -12.40 -1.33 2.50
N SER A 136 -13.66 -1.02 2.16
CA SER A 136 -14.66 -2.05 1.85
C SER A 136 -14.34 -2.83 0.58
N VAL A 137 -13.76 -2.20 -0.45
CA VAL A 137 -13.31 -2.92 -1.65
C VAL A 137 -12.26 -3.96 -1.27
N THR A 138 -11.21 -3.56 -0.56
CA THR A 138 -10.13 -4.46 -0.12
C THR A 138 -10.68 -5.61 0.76
N LEU A 139 -11.50 -5.30 1.76
CA LEU A 139 -12.09 -6.32 2.64
C LEU A 139 -13.01 -7.28 1.89
N CYS A 140 -13.83 -6.79 0.97
CA CYS A 140 -14.72 -7.65 0.18
C CYS A 140 -13.93 -8.58 -0.74
N LEU A 141 -12.86 -8.10 -1.40
CA LEU A 141 -12.01 -8.95 -2.25
C LEU A 141 -11.22 -9.99 -1.44
N ALA A 142 -10.70 -9.61 -0.28
CA ALA A 142 -10.06 -10.55 0.64
C ALA A 142 -11.07 -11.64 1.06
N THR A 143 -12.28 -11.24 1.45
CA THR A 143 -13.38 -12.13 1.84
C THR A 143 -13.78 -13.06 0.69
N LEU A 144 -14.15 -12.54 -0.47
CA LEU A 144 -14.58 -13.34 -1.62
C LEU A 144 -13.53 -14.39 -2.02
N GLY A 145 -12.25 -13.99 -2.06
CA GLY A 145 -11.19 -14.94 -2.36
C GLY A 145 -10.98 -15.98 -1.26
N PHE A 146 -11.10 -15.60 0.02
CA PHE A 146 -11.08 -16.57 1.13
C PHE A 146 -12.22 -17.59 1.01
N LEU A 147 -13.45 -17.13 0.77
CA LEU A 147 -14.62 -18.01 0.63
C LEU A 147 -14.47 -18.94 -0.58
N LYS A 148 -13.95 -18.45 -1.70
CA LYS A 148 -13.76 -19.23 -2.93
C LYS A 148 -12.77 -20.38 -2.75
N VAL A 149 -11.71 -20.18 -1.97
CA VAL A 149 -10.71 -21.23 -1.70
C VAL A 149 -11.17 -22.19 -0.60
N TYR A 150 -11.89 -21.70 0.42
CA TYR A 150 -12.32 -22.53 1.54
C TYR A 150 -13.57 -23.38 1.25
N GLU A 151 -14.48 -22.94 0.37
CA GLU A 151 -15.74 -23.65 0.06
C GLU A 151 -15.56 -25.13 -0.32
N PRO A 152 -14.58 -25.54 -1.14
CA PRO A 152 -14.32 -26.95 -1.46
C PRO A 152 -13.88 -27.79 -0.25
N SER A 153 -13.29 -27.17 0.78
CA SER A 153 -12.72 -27.86 1.95
C SER A 153 -13.76 -28.25 3.00
N THR A 154 -15.02 -27.83 2.86
CA THR A 154 -16.09 -28.16 3.83
C THR A 154 -17.29 -28.84 3.17
N THR A 155 -17.78 -29.90 3.81
CA THR A 155 -18.99 -30.64 3.42
C THR A 155 -20.19 -30.36 4.33
N ARG A 156 -19.99 -29.59 5.40
CA ARG A 156 -21.01 -29.29 6.41
C ARG A 156 -22.10 -28.37 5.83
N PRO A 157 -23.38 -28.80 5.80
CA PRO A 157 -24.46 -28.03 5.18
C PRO A 157 -24.65 -26.63 5.77
N GLU A 158 -24.53 -26.50 7.09
CA GLU A 158 -24.67 -25.23 7.81
C GLU A 158 -23.57 -24.23 7.46
N VAL A 159 -22.33 -24.71 7.32
CA VAL A 159 -21.19 -23.86 6.91
C VAL A 159 -21.35 -23.43 5.46
N ARG A 160 -21.79 -24.33 4.57
CA ARG A 160 -22.05 -23.99 3.16
C ARG A 160 -23.16 -22.94 3.01
N LYS A 161 -24.21 -23.03 3.82
CA LYS A 161 -25.27 -22.01 3.85
C LYS A 161 -24.70 -20.66 4.28
N ALA A 162 -23.93 -20.62 5.37
CA ALA A 162 -23.29 -19.39 5.84
C ALA A 162 -22.32 -18.79 4.81
N LEU A 163 -21.58 -19.63 4.07
CA LEU A 163 -20.72 -19.20 2.96
C LEU A 163 -21.50 -18.51 1.85
N GLY A 164 -22.65 -19.08 1.44
CA GLY A 164 -23.54 -18.49 0.44
C GLY A 164 -24.08 -17.13 0.89
N GLU A 165 -24.64 -17.07 2.10
CA GLU A 165 -25.19 -15.83 2.67
C GLU A 165 -24.13 -14.73 2.78
N LEU A 166 -22.92 -15.07 3.27
CA LEU A 166 -21.81 -14.12 3.36
C LEU A 166 -21.35 -13.67 1.97
N ARG A 167 -21.26 -14.57 0.99
CA ARG A 167 -20.87 -14.23 -0.39
C ARG A 167 -21.85 -13.22 -1.00
N ASP A 168 -23.15 -13.44 -0.84
CA ASP A 168 -24.18 -12.55 -1.38
C ASP A 168 -24.09 -11.16 -0.72
N ALA A 169 -23.98 -11.10 0.62
CA ALA A 169 -23.80 -9.84 1.34
C ALA A 169 -22.51 -9.10 0.93
N THR A 170 -21.42 -9.85 0.73
CA THR A 170 -20.13 -9.31 0.31
C THR A 170 -20.20 -8.73 -1.10
N ASN A 171 -20.86 -9.41 -2.04
CA ASN A 171 -21.06 -8.90 -3.40
C ASN A 171 -21.90 -7.62 -3.42
N THR A 172 -23.00 -7.58 -2.65
CA THR A 172 -23.84 -6.38 -2.52
C THR A 172 -23.04 -5.20 -1.96
N ARG A 173 -22.24 -5.42 -0.92
CA ARG A 173 -21.36 -4.39 -0.33
C ARG A 173 -20.28 -3.93 -1.31
N LEU A 174 -19.61 -4.85 -2.01
CA LEU A 174 -18.59 -4.53 -3.01
C LEU A 174 -19.16 -3.63 -4.11
N THR A 175 -20.31 -4.00 -4.67
CA THR A 175 -20.99 -3.21 -5.71
C THR A 175 -21.35 -1.81 -5.20
N ALA A 176 -21.91 -1.69 -4.00
CA ALA A 176 -22.25 -0.40 -3.39
C ALA A 176 -21.02 0.48 -3.12
N ALA A 177 -19.90 -0.12 -2.68
CA ALA A 177 -18.63 0.58 -2.46
C ALA A 177 -18.05 1.12 -3.77
N MET A 178 -18.05 0.31 -4.84
CA MET A 178 -17.55 0.71 -6.16
C MET A 178 -18.38 1.84 -6.76
N ILE A 179 -19.70 1.78 -6.65
CA ILE A 179 -20.59 2.87 -7.06
C ILE A 179 -20.33 4.14 -6.27
N SER A 180 -20.16 4.03 -4.95
CA SER A 180 -19.87 5.19 -4.10
C SER A 180 -18.51 5.81 -4.44
N LEU A 181 -17.49 5.02 -4.77
CA LEU A 181 -16.20 5.50 -5.28
C LEU A 181 -16.36 6.22 -6.63
N LEU A 182 -17.16 5.69 -7.56
CA LEU A 182 -17.43 6.35 -8.85
C LEU A 182 -18.10 7.71 -8.66
N ARG A 183 -19.10 7.77 -7.78
CA ARG A 183 -19.89 8.99 -7.49
C ARG A 183 -19.16 9.98 -6.56
N SER A 184 -18.03 9.58 -5.99
CA SER A 184 -17.13 10.46 -5.22
C SER A 184 -16.01 11.05 -6.07
N PHE A 185 -15.82 10.56 -7.30
CA PHE A 185 -14.85 11.12 -8.23
C PHE A 185 -15.32 12.48 -8.77
N THR A 186 -14.41 13.44 -8.88
CA THR A 186 -14.72 14.79 -9.34
C THR A 186 -13.64 15.33 -10.27
N VAL A 187 -14.08 16.19 -11.19
CA VAL A 187 -13.22 17.06 -12.00
C VAL A 187 -13.66 18.48 -11.71
N ASN A 188 -12.84 19.22 -10.96
CA ASN A 188 -13.10 20.60 -10.58
C ASN A 188 -12.44 21.52 -11.60
N VAL A 189 -13.25 22.28 -12.35
CA VAL A 189 -12.79 23.23 -13.37
C VAL A 189 -12.93 24.64 -12.83
N PHE A 190 -11.90 25.46 -13.00
CA PHE A 190 -11.87 26.80 -12.44
C PHE A 190 -11.03 27.77 -13.27
N ASP A 191 -11.38 29.05 -13.16
CA ASP A 191 -10.72 30.12 -13.89
C ASP A 191 -9.30 30.38 -13.34
N ALA A 192 -8.37 30.76 -14.21
CA ALA A 192 -6.99 31.08 -13.84
C ALA A 192 -6.90 32.27 -12.86
N GLU A 193 -7.81 33.23 -12.95
CA GLU A 193 -7.87 34.42 -12.09
C GLU A 193 -8.57 34.16 -10.76
N SER A 194 -9.23 33.00 -10.62
CA SER A 194 -9.80 32.56 -9.35
C SER A 194 -8.70 32.37 -8.29
N GLU A 195 -9.09 32.45 -7.02
CA GLU A 195 -8.15 32.21 -5.91
C GLU A 195 -7.51 30.82 -5.95
N GLN A 196 -8.25 29.80 -6.42
CA GLN A 196 -7.69 28.46 -6.64
C GLN A 196 -6.74 28.43 -7.83
N GLY A 197 -7.09 29.11 -8.94
CA GLY A 197 -6.26 29.22 -10.13
C GLY A 197 -4.90 29.86 -9.85
N LYS A 198 -4.90 31.01 -9.18
CA LYS A 198 -3.67 31.70 -8.76
C LYS A 198 -2.79 30.83 -7.88
N ARG A 199 -3.39 30.07 -6.94
CA ARG A 199 -2.64 29.13 -6.09
C ARG A 199 -2.03 27.99 -6.89
N LEU A 200 -2.78 27.39 -7.82
CA LEU A 200 -2.23 26.32 -8.66
C LEU A 200 -1.06 26.85 -9.51
N ILE A 201 -1.21 28.02 -10.13
CA ILE A 201 -0.16 28.69 -10.90
C ILE A 201 1.07 28.94 -10.02
N GLN A 202 0.89 29.40 -8.78
CA GLN A 202 1.98 29.61 -7.84
C GLN A 202 2.69 28.31 -7.46
N VAL A 203 1.95 27.22 -7.22
CA VAL A 203 2.52 25.91 -6.87
C VAL A 203 3.36 25.34 -8.02
N ILE A 204 2.87 25.42 -9.25
CA ILE A 204 3.56 24.82 -10.41
C ILE A 204 4.55 25.79 -11.08
N GLY A 205 4.38 27.10 -10.91
CA GLY A 205 5.19 28.17 -11.46
C GLY A 205 6.49 28.38 -10.68
N GLN A 206 7.41 27.44 -10.83
CA GLN A 206 8.74 27.53 -10.23
C GLN A 206 9.61 28.58 -10.97
N GLU A 207 10.63 29.12 -10.28
CA GLU A 207 11.71 29.94 -10.88
C GLU A 207 11.31 31.27 -11.55
N ARG A 208 10.34 32.00 -10.99
CA ARG A 208 9.91 33.34 -11.48
C ARG A 208 9.37 33.32 -12.92
N GLN A 209 8.84 32.18 -13.38
CA GLN A 209 8.07 32.13 -14.62
C GLN A 209 6.87 33.08 -14.54
N SER A 210 6.55 33.76 -15.65
CA SER A 210 5.31 34.54 -15.71
C SER A 210 4.09 33.63 -15.74
N ASP A 211 3.00 34.01 -15.06
CA ASP A 211 1.74 33.26 -15.02
C ASP A 211 1.25 32.82 -16.41
N ARG A 212 1.39 33.70 -17.42
CA ARG A 212 1.05 33.39 -18.81
C ARG A 212 1.85 32.22 -19.39
N ALA A 213 3.13 32.12 -19.08
CA ALA A 213 3.98 31.03 -19.54
C ALA A 213 3.59 29.71 -18.87
N VAL A 214 3.29 29.76 -17.55
CA VAL A 214 2.80 28.62 -16.77
C VAL A 214 1.49 28.09 -17.36
N LEU A 215 0.53 28.98 -17.63
CA LEU A 215 -0.75 28.62 -18.24
C LEU A 215 -0.61 27.98 -19.63
N GLN A 216 0.26 28.53 -20.49
CA GLN A 216 0.53 27.95 -21.81
C GLN A 216 1.16 26.56 -21.70
N GLN A 217 2.09 26.37 -20.76
CA GLN A 217 2.70 25.07 -20.50
C GLN A 217 1.68 24.08 -19.93
N PHE A 218 0.82 24.53 -19.02
CA PHE A 218 -0.27 23.73 -18.45
C PHE A 218 -1.21 23.25 -19.55
N SER A 219 -1.76 24.17 -20.35
CA SER A 219 -2.67 23.84 -21.46
C SER A 219 -2.04 22.81 -22.42
N ARG A 220 -0.79 23.05 -22.84
CA ARG A 220 -0.07 22.11 -23.72
C ARG A 220 0.13 20.73 -23.09
N ARG A 221 0.51 20.67 -21.81
CA ARG A 221 0.81 19.40 -21.10
C ARG A 221 -0.45 18.59 -20.84
N PHE A 222 -1.55 19.24 -20.50
CA PHE A 222 -2.79 18.60 -20.08
C PHE A 222 -3.85 18.46 -21.18
N ARG A 223 -3.57 18.92 -22.41
CA ARG A 223 -4.47 18.72 -23.57
C ARG A 223 -4.89 17.25 -23.78
N PRO A 224 -3.98 16.25 -23.75
CA PRO A 224 -4.39 14.85 -23.93
C PRO A 224 -5.34 14.39 -22.80
N LEU A 225 -5.02 14.74 -21.56
CA LEU A 225 -5.82 14.37 -20.40
C LEU A 225 -7.23 14.99 -20.46
N ARG A 226 -7.32 16.26 -20.86
CA ARG A 226 -8.57 16.98 -21.07
C ARG A 226 -9.45 16.29 -22.11
N ALA A 227 -8.87 15.89 -23.25
CA ALA A 227 -9.59 15.16 -24.29
C ALA A 227 -10.16 13.83 -23.75
N THR A 228 -9.36 13.05 -23.03
CA THR A 228 -9.83 11.79 -22.42
C THR A 228 -10.96 12.03 -21.41
N ILE A 229 -10.87 13.07 -20.59
CA ILE A 229 -11.94 13.43 -19.64
C ILE A 229 -13.25 13.73 -20.38
N ILE A 230 -13.20 14.53 -21.44
CA ILE A 230 -14.39 14.91 -22.22
C ILE A 230 -15.03 13.70 -22.91
N GLU A 231 -14.22 12.82 -23.48
CA GLU A 231 -14.71 11.71 -24.31
C GLU A 231 -15.13 10.49 -23.50
N SER A 232 -14.49 10.23 -22.35
CA SER A 232 -14.57 8.92 -21.67
C SER A 232 -15.25 8.94 -20.30
N LEU A 233 -15.49 10.11 -19.69
CA LEU A 233 -16.17 10.19 -18.38
C LEU A 233 -17.67 10.45 -18.51
N SER A 234 -18.48 9.43 -18.24
CA SER A 234 -19.95 9.52 -18.29
C SER A 234 -20.68 8.92 -17.09
N ARG A 235 -20.19 7.80 -16.52
CA ARG A 235 -20.85 7.09 -15.41
C ARG A 235 -20.68 7.77 -14.05
N GLY A 236 -21.76 8.15 -13.38
CA GLY A 236 -21.71 8.59 -11.96
C GLY A 236 -21.03 9.94 -11.73
N ILE A 237 -20.74 10.69 -12.78
CA ILE A 237 -20.12 12.02 -12.71
C ILE A 237 -20.80 12.95 -13.70
N GLN A 238 -20.94 14.23 -13.31
CA GLN A 238 -21.26 15.31 -14.22
C GLN A 238 -20.01 16.18 -14.38
N VAL A 239 -19.40 16.15 -15.56
CA VAL A 239 -18.23 16.98 -15.88
C VAL A 239 -18.72 18.36 -16.33
N ASP A 240 -18.07 19.41 -15.86
CA ASP A 240 -18.37 20.79 -16.27
C ASP A 240 -17.95 21.01 -17.74
N GLU A 241 -18.86 21.47 -18.60
CA GLU A 241 -18.61 21.72 -20.02
C GLU A 241 -17.53 22.80 -20.27
N SER A 242 -17.26 23.66 -19.29
CA SER A 242 -16.15 24.62 -19.34
C SER A 242 -14.79 23.95 -19.44
N ILE A 243 -14.67 22.64 -19.14
CA ILE A 243 -13.45 21.87 -19.40
C ILE A 243 -13.07 21.83 -20.89
N ARG A 244 -13.95 22.20 -21.82
CA ARG A 244 -13.58 22.31 -23.23
C ARG A 244 -12.73 23.56 -23.53
N ASP A 245 -12.76 24.56 -22.66
CA ASP A 245 -11.98 25.79 -22.81
C ASP A 245 -10.54 25.57 -22.33
N GLU A 246 -9.57 25.68 -23.25
CA GLU A 246 -8.14 25.52 -22.97
C GLU A 246 -7.57 26.57 -22.00
N SER A 247 -8.30 27.68 -21.75
CA SER A 247 -7.91 28.72 -20.80
C SER A 247 -8.23 28.36 -19.34
N GLN A 248 -9.18 27.45 -19.12
CA GLN A 248 -9.58 27.00 -17.80
C GLN A 248 -8.54 26.06 -17.19
N LEU A 249 -8.33 26.15 -15.89
CA LEU A 249 -7.56 25.17 -15.12
C LEU A 249 -8.51 24.08 -14.61
N PHE A 250 -7.95 22.92 -14.26
CA PHE A 250 -8.75 21.86 -13.64
C PHE A 250 -7.91 20.99 -12.74
N GLU A 251 -8.56 20.36 -11.77
CA GLU A 251 -8.01 19.30 -10.92
C GLU A 251 -8.97 18.10 -10.94
N CYS A 252 -8.43 16.88 -10.85
CA CYS A 252 -9.25 15.68 -10.76
C CYS A 252 -8.78 14.73 -9.66
N GLY A 253 -9.71 13.94 -9.14
CA GLY A 253 -9.47 13.04 -8.03
C GLY A 253 -10.76 12.73 -7.27
N TRP A 254 -10.63 12.33 -6.01
CA TRP A 254 -11.77 11.99 -5.18
C TRP A 254 -12.10 13.13 -4.21
N ALA A 255 -13.38 13.47 -4.12
CA ALA A 255 -13.94 14.21 -3.01
C ALA A 255 -13.89 13.35 -1.73
N TRP A 256 -14.26 13.91 -0.58
CA TRP A 256 -14.26 13.15 0.67
C TRP A 256 -15.40 12.13 0.77
N GLY A 257 -16.50 12.34 0.05
CA GLY A 257 -17.65 11.45 -0.02
C GLY A 257 -18.39 11.65 -1.35
N VAL A 258 -19.62 11.12 -1.45
CA VAL A 258 -20.42 11.25 -2.68
C VAL A 258 -20.66 12.73 -3.00
N VAL A 259 -20.29 13.12 -4.21
CA VAL A 259 -20.37 14.50 -4.69
C VAL A 259 -21.82 14.92 -4.84
N LYS A 260 -22.13 16.14 -4.41
CA LYS A 260 -23.46 16.72 -4.56
C LYS A 260 -23.92 16.68 -6.02
N ASP A 261 -25.15 16.22 -6.21
CA ASP A 261 -25.81 16.06 -7.51
C ASP A 261 -25.11 15.01 -8.41
N ALA A 262 -24.26 14.13 -7.87
CA ALA A 262 -23.67 13.03 -8.62
C ALA A 262 -24.77 12.07 -9.11
N PRO A 263 -24.84 11.80 -10.43
CA PRO A 263 -25.91 10.98 -11.00
C PRO A 263 -25.86 9.56 -10.44
N THR A 264 -27.01 8.93 -10.34
CA THR A 264 -27.13 7.52 -9.96
C THR A 264 -26.65 6.63 -11.11
N ILE A 265 -26.12 5.47 -10.77
CA ILE A 265 -25.74 4.44 -11.74
C ILE A 265 -26.96 3.56 -12.02
N THR A 266 -27.38 3.49 -13.28
CA THR A 266 -28.60 2.77 -13.70
C THR A 266 -28.37 1.76 -14.81
N ASP A 267 -27.14 1.63 -15.33
CA ASP A 267 -26.78 0.77 -16.46
C ASP A 267 -26.19 -0.59 -16.04
N LEU A 268 -26.58 -1.07 -14.85
CA LEU A 268 -26.24 -2.39 -14.33
C LEU A 268 -27.42 -3.35 -14.52
N ASP A 269 -27.11 -4.64 -14.62
CA ASP A 269 -28.13 -5.68 -14.80
C ASP A 269 -28.88 -5.95 -13.48
N ILE A 270 -28.25 -5.67 -12.34
CA ILE A 270 -28.87 -5.73 -11.01
C ILE A 270 -29.32 -4.36 -10.49
N GLN A 271 -30.44 -4.35 -9.76
CA GLN A 271 -30.84 -3.17 -8.99
C GLN A 271 -29.99 -3.08 -7.72
N VAL A 272 -29.21 -2.01 -7.59
CA VAL A 272 -28.41 -1.76 -6.38
C VAL A 272 -29.23 -0.92 -5.40
N PRO A 273 -29.55 -1.45 -4.20
CA PRO A 273 -30.27 -0.69 -3.19
C PRO A 273 -29.41 0.45 -2.63
N GLY A 274 -30.05 1.55 -2.23
CA GLY A 274 -29.43 2.60 -1.42
C GLY A 274 -28.22 3.31 -2.05
N GLN A 275 -28.42 4.01 -3.17
CA GLN A 275 -27.43 4.99 -3.66
C GLN A 275 -27.70 6.36 -3.02
N PRO A 276 -27.03 6.74 -1.92
CA PRO A 276 -27.37 7.96 -1.17
C PRO A 276 -27.13 9.22 -2.00
N ASP A 277 -27.89 10.27 -1.70
CA ASP A 277 -27.64 11.60 -2.27
C ASP A 277 -26.29 12.13 -1.82
N GLY A 278 -25.59 12.79 -2.74
CA GLY A 278 -24.28 13.38 -2.45
C GLY A 278 -24.39 14.67 -1.67
N ILE A 279 -23.46 14.88 -0.74
CA ILE A 279 -23.34 16.11 0.04
C ILE A 279 -21.97 16.76 -0.06
N ALA A 280 -20.95 16.06 -0.58
CA ALA A 280 -19.61 16.61 -0.72
C ALA A 280 -19.55 17.66 -1.84
N ASP A 281 -18.76 18.71 -1.64
CA ASP A 281 -18.47 19.64 -2.73
C ASP A 281 -17.64 18.97 -3.84
N ARG A 282 -17.69 19.54 -5.05
CA ARG A 282 -16.90 19.15 -6.22
C ARG A 282 -15.43 19.56 -6.08
N LEU A 283 -14.77 19.07 -5.03
CA LEU A 283 -13.40 19.41 -4.72
C LEU A 283 -12.56 18.13 -4.57
N PRO A 284 -11.51 17.92 -5.37
CA PRO A 284 -10.63 16.77 -5.19
C PRO A 284 -9.70 16.99 -4.00
N TYR A 285 -9.60 15.96 -3.17
CA TYR A 285 -8.70 15.92 -2.02
C TYR A 285 -7.56 14.97 -2.34
N VAL A 286 -6.31 15.44 -2.21
CA VAL A 286 -5.15 14.58 -2.47
C VAL A 286 -5.16 13.34 -1.56
N TYR A 287 -5.57 13.51 -0.29
CA TYR A 287 -5.68 12.40 0.68
C TYR A 287 -6.65 11.32 0.18
N PHE A 288 -7.91 11.67 -0.04
CA PHE A 288 -8.92 10.71 -0.49
C PHE A 288 -8.62 10.15 -1.88
N THR A 289 -7.90 10.91 -2.72
CA THR A 289 -7.38 10.41 -3.99
C THR A 289 -6.39 9.28 -3.76
N VAL A 290 -5.38 9.43 -2.89
CA VAL A 290 -4.44 8.33 -2.57
C VAL A 290 -5.16 7.12 -1.99
N ILE A 291 -6.11 7.34 -1.07
CA ILE A 291 -6.89 6.25 -0.47
C ILE A 291 -7.64 5.47 -1.55
N ALA A 292 -8.37 6.17 -2.43
CA ALA A 292 -9.06 5.54 -3.55
C ALA A 292 -8.09 4.83 -4.52
N LEU A 293 -6.90 5.40 -4.78
CA LEU A 293 -5.90 4.78 -5.63
C LEU A 293 -5.40 3.45 -5.06
N ASP A 294 -5.14 3.39 -3.75
CA ASP A 294 -4.75 2.16 -3.05
C ASP A 294 -5.86 1.09 -3.16
N GLY A 295 -7.11 1.38 -2.81
CA GLY A 295 -8.18 0.36 -2.84
C GLY A 295 -8.62 -0.07 -4.24
N ILE A 296 -8.60 0.83 -5.23
CA ILE A 296 -8.92 0.48 -6.62
C ILE A 296 -7.85 -0.45 -7.20
N GLN A 297 -6.59 -0.37 -6.73
CA GLN A 297 -5.53 -1.27 -7.20
C GLN A 297 -5.86 -2.74 -6.93
N ASP A 298 -6.54 -3.05 -5.82
CA ASP A 298 -6.89 -4.43 -5.45
C ASP A 298 -7.88 -5.10 -6.44
N LEU A 299 -8.71 -4.30 -7.12
CA LEU A 299 -9.64 -4.79 -8.17
C LEU A 299 -8.90 -5.39 -9.37
N PHE A 300 -7.63 -5.03 -9.54
CA PHE A 300 -6.77 -5.46 -10.66
C PHE A 300 -5.58 -6.29 -10.20
N SER A 301 -5.53 -6.70 -8.93
CA SER A 301 -4.48 -7.59 -8.46
C SER A 301 -4.51 -8.92 -9.22
N ASP A 302 -3.33 -9.54 -9.38
CA ASP A 302 -3.20 -10.85 -10.04
C ASP A 302 -4.12 -11.89 -9.37
N ARG A 303 -4.29 -11.81 -8.06
CA ARG A 303 -5.20 -12.65 -7.29
C ARG A 303 -6.66 -12.44 -7.69
N THR A 304 -7.14 -11.19 -7.68
CA THR A 304 -8.54 -10.86 -8.05
C THR A 304 -8.86 -11.34 -9.46
N LEU A 305 -7.94 -11.14 -10.41
CA LEU A 305 -8.07 -11.57 -11.80
C LEU A 305 -8.02 -13.11 -11.93
N THR A 306 -7.04 -13.77 -11.31
CA THR A 306 -6.85 -15.23 -11.40
C THR A 306 -8.01 -15.98 -10.76
N LEU A 307 -8.50 -15.49 -9.63
CA LEU A 307 -9.64 -16.09 -8.95
C LEU A 307 -10.98 -15.67 -9.57
N GLY A 308 -11.04 -14.71 -10.50
CA GLY A 308 -12.29 -14.23 -11.09
C GLY A 308 -13.32 -13.86 -10.01
N LEU A 309 -12.94 -12.94 -9.13
CA LEU A 309 -13.76 -12.55 -7.97
C LEU A 309 -14.88 -11.58 -8.31
N LEU A 310 -14.81 -10.91 -9.48
CA LEU A 310 -15.77 -9.90 -9.91
C LEU A 310 -16.81 -10.52 -10.85
N ASP A 311 -18.08 -10.23 -10.60
CA ASP A 311 -19.17 -10.50 -11.54
C ASP A 311 -19.15 -9.52 -12.74
N ALA A 312 -20.07 -9.71 -13.69
CA ALA A 312 -20.10 -8.90 -14.91
C ALA A 312 -20.38 -7.41 -14.67
N ASP A 313 -21.24 -7.07 -13.72
CA ASP A 313 -21.55 -5.68 -13.37
C ASP A 313 -20.40 -5.03 -12.62
N GLN A 314 -19.79 -5.77 -11.68
CA GLN A 314 -18.58 -5.34 -10.98
C GLN A 314 -17.40 -5.14 -11.94
N GLN A 315 -17.26 -5.94 -13.00
CA GLN A 315 -16.26 -5.70 -14.05
C GLN A 315 -16.50 -4.37 -14.78
N LYS A 316 -17.75 -4.07 -15.18
CA LYS A 316 -18.12 -2.77 -15.79
C LYS A 316 -17.76 -1.59 -14.87
N LEU A 317 -18.01 -1.75 -13.56
CA LEU A 317 -17.67 -0.74 -12.55
C LEU A 317 -16.15 -0.61 -12.36
N ALA A 318 -15.43 -1.74 -12.33
CA ALA A 318 -13.97 -1.76 -12.19
C ALA A 318 -13.31 -1.02 -13.36
N GLU A 319 -13.70 -1.28 -14.60
CA GLU A 319 -13.18 -0.57 -15.78
C GLU A 319 -13.41 0.95 -15.68
N ALA A 320 -14.59 1.37 -15.23
CA ALA A 320 -14.88 2.79 -15.02
C ALA A 320 -14.03 3.42 -13.90
N LEU A 321 -13.74 2.67 -12.82
CA LEU A 321 -12.84 3.10 -11.75
C LEU A 321 -11.39 3.14 -12.23
N ARG A 322 -10.95 2.18 -13.05
CA ARG A 322 -9.62 2.13 -13.65
C ARG A 322 -9.32 3.39 -14.46
N LEU A 323 -10.25 3.82 -15.30
CA LEU A 323 -10.09 5.04 -16.06
C LEU A 323 -9.82 6.25 -15.14
N ARG A 324 -10.60 6.42 -14.08
CA ARG A 324 -10.43 7.52 -13.10
C ARG A 324 -9.12 7.41 -12.32
N TRP A 325 -8.74 6.19 -11.99
CA TRP A 325 -7.48 5.85 -11.33
C TRP A 325 -6.29 6.28 -12.22
N GLU A 326 -6.35 5.96 -13.52
CA GLU A 326 -5.33 6.35 -14.50
C GLU A 326 -5.29 7.87 -14.72
N LEU A 327 -6.46 8.52 -14.83
CA LEU A 327 -6.55 9.98 -15.02
C LEU A 327 -5.96 10.74 -13.83
N SER A 328 -6.29 10.34 -12.60
CA SER A 328 -5.82 11.00 -11.38
C SER A 328 -4.32 10.90 -11.22
N GLN A 329 -3.75 9.71 -11.44
CA GLN A 329 -2.29 9.55 -11.40
C GLN A 329 -1.60 10.38 -12.46
N GLN A 330 -2.10 10.36 -13.70
CA GLN A 330 -1.52 11.16 -14.78
C GLN A 330 -1.57 12.65 -14.44
N TYR A 331 -2.69 13.13 -13.88
CA TYR A 331 -2.84 14.50 -13.43
C TYR A 331 -1.81 14.85 -12.35
N TRP A 332 -1.89 14.19 -11.19
CA TRP A 332 -1.09 14.53 -10.03
C TRP A 332 0.41 14.26 -10.21
N SER A 333 0.81 13.20 -10.93
CA SER A 333 2.22 12.97 -11.27
C SER A 333 2.75 14.06 -12.20
N ALA A 334 1.93 14.54 -13.15
CA ALA A 334 2.32 15.64 -14.03
C ALA A 334 2.41 16.99 -13.30
N ILE A 335 1.56 17.24 -12.31
CA ILE A 335 1.61 18.41 -11.43
C ILE A 335 2.83 18.35 -10.49
N ALA A 336 3.06 17.21 -9.86
CA ALA A 336 4.21 17.01 -8.96
C ALA A 336 5.55 17.24 -9.64
N ARG A 337 5.64 16.87 -10.93
CA ARG A 337 6.82 17.00 -11.81
C ARG A 337 6.63 18.08 -12.89
N PHE A 338 5.89 19.13 -12.57
CA PHE A 338 5.74 20.25 -13.49
C PHE A 338 7.08 21.00 -13.60
N GLY A 339 7.41 21.53 -14.79
CA GLY A 339 8.73 22.12 -15.04
C GLY A 339 9.83 21.10 -15.40
N SER A 340 11.04 21.60 -15.70
CA SER A 340 12.20 20.80 -16.14
C SER A 340 13.35 20.76 -15.14
N GLU A 341 13.60 21.85 -14.42
CA GLU A 341 14.73 21.97 -13.48
C GLU A 341 14.31 21.50 -12.08
N ARG A 342 13.44 22.26 -11.41
CA ARG A 342 12.90 21.94 -10.08
C ARG A 342 11.46 21.46 -10.13
N TRP A 343 11.16 20.37 -9.41
CA TRP A 343 9.80 19.86 -9.28
C TRP A 343 9.04 20.60 -8.18
N PRO A 344 7.77 20.97 -8.38
CA PRO A 344 6.92 21.49 -7.30
C PRO A 344 6.94 20.61 -6.05
N LEU A 345 7.00 19.29 -6.21
CA LEU A 345 7.03 18.35 -5.08
C LEU A 345 8.31 18.46 -4.23
N GLU A 346 9.39 19.04 -4.76
CA GLU A 346 10.62 19.28 -4.00
C GLU A 346 10.52 20.50 -3.08
N ASP A 347 9.47 21.32 -3.22
CA ASP A 347 9.17 22.43 -2.34
C ASP A 347 8.21 21.98 -1.24
N LEU A 348 8.80 21.54 -0.12
CA LEU A 348 8.09 20.99 1.03
C LEU A 348 7.89 22.08 2.09
N PRO A 349 6.70 22.16 2.71
CA PRO A 349 5.53 21.29 2.56
C PRO A 349 4.60 21.69 1.39
N TRP A 350 3.79 20.73 0.91
CA TRP A 350 2.87 20.93 -0.20
C TRP A 350 1.67 21.74 0.25
N GLN A 351 1.30 22.75 -0.55
CA GLN A 351 0.11 23.55 -0.33
C GLN A 351 -1.04 23.08 -1.23
N THR A 352 -2.15 22.69 -0.62
CA THR A 352 -3.39 22.36 -1.34
C THR A 352 -4.02 23.62 -1.94
N THR A 353 -4.43 23.53 -3.20
CA THR A 353 -4.97 24.64 -3.99
C THR A 353 -6.42 24.97 -3.62
N GLY A 354 -7.23 23.97 -3.30
CA GLY A 354 -8.63 24.14 -2.89
C GLY A 354 -8.78 24.72 -1.49
N LEU A 355 -8.34 23.96 -0.48
CA LEU A 355 -8.59 24.24 0.94
C LEU A 355 -7.52 25.10 1.62
N ARG A 356 -6.43 25.44 0.91
CA ARG A 356 -5.32 26.25 1.44
C ARG A 356 -4.69 25.64 2.70
N LEU A 357 -4.60 24.32 2.73
CA LEU A 357 -3.91 23.57 3.78
C LEU A 357 -2.47 23.29 3.35
N GLU A 358 -1.55 23.34 4.29
CA GLU A 358 -0.12 23.14 4.08
C GLU A 358 0.42 22.21 5.17
N SER A 359 1.03 21.10 4.77
CA SER A 359 1.55 20.08 5.70
C SER A 359 2.45 19.08 4.97
N GLU A 360 3.46 18.54 5.66
CA GLU A 360 4.25 17.39 5.22
C GLU A 360 3.37 16.20 4.86
N TYR A 361 2.20 16.07 5.48
CA TYR A 361 1.23 15.03 5.16
C TYR A 361 0.76 15.13 3.70
N PHE A 362 0.44 16.34 3.23
CA PHE A 362 0.00 16.54 1.85
C PHE A 362 1.15 16.33 0.87
N SER A 363 2.39 16.69 1.23
CA SER A 363 3.57 16.33 0.44
C SER A 363 3.74 14.83 0.29
N LEU A 364 3.63 14.08 1.39
CA LEU A 364 3.69 12.62 1.36
C LEU A 364 2.57 12.03 0.50
N THR A 365 1.39 12.62 0.56
CA THR A 365 0.24 12.19 -0.23
C THR A 365 0.46 12.42 -1.73
N VAL A 366 0.95 13.60 -2.16
CA VAL A 366 1.31 13.83 -3.57
C VAL A 366 2.45 12.92 -4.00
N ALA A 367 3.44 12.71 -3.14
CA ALA A 367 4.54 11.81 -3.41
C ALA A 367 4.07 10.36 -3.54
N ALA A 368 3.08 9.90 -2.77
CA ALA A 368 2.46 8.60 -2.92
C ALA A 368 1.84 8.42 -4.32
N ILE A 369 1.12 9.42 -4.84
CA ILE A 369 0.58 9.37 -6.21
C ILE A 369 1.70 9.28 -7.24
N LEU A 370 2.79 10.04 -7.04
CA LEU A 370 3.97 9.92 -7.89
C LEU A 370 4.54 8.49 -7.85
N VAL A 371 4.67 7.87 -6.66
CA VAL A 371 5.13 6.48 -6.54
C VAL A 371 4.25 5.52 -7.36
N HIS A 372 2.91 5.62 -7.27
CA HIS A 372 2.01 4.80 -8.10
C HIS A 372 2.26 4.98 -9.61
N ASP A 373 2.48 6.21 -10.07
CA ASP A 373 2.82 6.46 -11.47
C ASP A 373 4.18 5.87 -11.86
N LEU A 374 5.19 5.94 -10.98
CA LEU A 374 6.52 5.34 -11.22
C LEU A 374 6.44 3.81 -11.35
N VAL A 375 5.59 3.14 -10.56
CA VAL A 375 5.31 1.69 -10.68
C VAL A 375 4.87 1.36 -12.11
N ARG A 376 3.96 2.18 -12.66
CA ARG A 376 3.34 1.92 -13.95
C ARG A 376 4.27 2.19 -15.14
N ARG A 377 5.00 3.31 -15.12
CA ARG A 377 5.68 3.85 -16.33
C ARG A 377 7.11 3.37 -16.56
N LYS A 378 7.67 2.49 -15.71
CA LYS A 378 9.10 2.13 -15.68
C LYS A 378 9.97 3.39 -15.67
N ALA A 379 9.97 4.08 -14.53
CA ALA A 379 10.62 5.36 -14.33
C ALA A 379 12.11 5.40 -14.73
N THR A 380 12.60 6.61 -15.00
CA THR A 380 14.05 6.85 -15.15
C THR A 380 14.75 6.82 -13.80
N ASP A 381 16.06 6.54 -13.78
CA ASP A 381 16.85 6.55 -12.54
C ASP A 381 16.90 7.95 -11.88
N ASP A 382 16.81 9.02 -12.69
CA ASP A 382 16.72 10.40 -12.18
C ASP A 382 15.41 10.64 -11.43
N ASP A 383 14.27 10.24 -12.03
CA ASP A 383 12.96 10.37 -11.38
C ASP A 383 12.95 9.66 -10.01
N LEU A 384 13.54 8.46 -9.96
CA LEU A 384 13.64 7.66 -8.74
C LEU A 384 14.54 8.35 -7.71
N THR A 385 15.73 8.78 -8.10
CA THR A 385 16.71 9.42 -7.20
C THR A 385 16.15 10.67 -6.53
N ARG A 386 15.43 11.51 -7.29
CA ARG A 386 14.74 12.71 -6.78
C ARG A 386 13.64 12.33 -5.78
N THR A 387 12.86 11.29 -6.10
CA THR A 387 11.79 10.80 -5.23
C THR A 387 12.34 10.23 -3.91
N VAL A 388 13.47 9.52 -3.94
CA VAL A 388 14.17 9.06 -2.72
C VAL A 388 14.57 10.24 -1.83
N ALA A 389 15.14 11.29 -2.41
CA ALA A 389 15.52 12.49 -1.64
C ALA A 389 14.30 13.18 -1.01
N ILE A 390 13.14 13.16 -1.68
CA ILE A 390 11.87 13.68 -1.12
C ILE A 390 11.43 12.81 0.08
N MET A 391 11.48 11.48 -0.02
CA MET A 391 11.14 10.58 1.09
C MET A 391 12.04 10.79 2.31
N GLU A 392 13.35 10.92 2.11
CA GLU A 392 14.30 11.20 3.20
C GLU A 392 14.01 12.53 3.88
N ARG A 393 13.73 13.59 3.09
CA ARG A 393 13.35 14.91 3.64
C ARG A 393 12.02 14.85 4.40
N LEU A 394 11.03 14.11 3.92
CA LEU A 394 9.76 13.93 4.63
C LEU A 394 9.95 13.16 5.94
N ALA A 395 10.80 12.14 5.95
CA ALA A 395 11.12 11.38 7.15
C ALA A 395 11.82 12.24 8.22
N ASP A 396 12.77 13.09 7.80
CA ASP A 396 13.46 14.00 8.71
C ASP A 396 12.53 15.12 9.23
N ARG A 397 11.80 15.79 8.33
CA ARG A 397 10.86 16.87 8.70
C ARG A 397 9.72 16.35 9.59
N GLY A 398 9.29 15.12 9.36
CA GLY A 398 8.29 14.43 10.19
C GLY A 398 8.84 13.84 11.48
N ARG A 399 10.12 14.01 11.82
CA ARG A 399 10.76 13.42 13.03
C ARG A 399 10.63 11.90 13.13
N VAL A 400 10.56 11.22 11.99
CA VAL A 400 10.57 9.75 11.91
C VAL A 400 11.99 9.22 12.05
N THR A 401 12.96 9.89 11.43
CA THR A 401 14.39 9.47 11.43
C THR A 401 15.28 10.39 12.27
N SER A 402 14.76 11.53 12.73
CA SER A 402 15.51 12.49 13.54
C SER A 402 14.90 12.69 14.92
N ARG A 403 15.77 13.09 15.86
CA ARG A 403 15.36 13.38 17.23
C ARG A 403 14.52 14.65 17.27
N MET A 404 13.48 14.63 18.08
CA MET A 404 12.66 15.78 18.34
C MET A 404 13.32 16.88 19.16
N THR A 405 12.83 18.09 18.96
CA THR A 405 13.06 19.25 19.83
C THR A 405 11.93 19.45 20.84
N ARG A 406 12.13 20.30 21.86
CA ARG A 406 11.03 20.65 22.79
C ARG A 406 9.97 21.46 22.03
N ASN A 407 8.68 21.12 22.22
CA ASN A 407 7.56 21.74 21.51
C ASN A 407 7.67 21.66 19.97
N ASP A 408 8.23 20.57 19.45
CA ASP A 408 8.37 20.37 18.01
C ASP A 408 6.98 20.31 17.34
N PRO A 409 6.68 21.18 16.36
CA PRO A 409 5.39 21.17 15.67
C PRO A 409 5.14 19.87 14.90
N ALA A 410 6.20 19.12 14.54
CA ALA A 410 6.06 17.84 13.85
C ALA A 410 5.30 16.79 14.67
N ILE A 411 5.12 16.96 15.99
CA ILE A 411 4.28 16.09 16.83
C ILE A 411 2.87 15.97 16.26
N GLU A 412 2.32 17.08 15.77
CA GLU A 412 0.94 17.15 15.32
C GLU A 412 0.68 16.21 14.13
N LEU A 413 1.72 15.89 13.34
CA LEU A 413 1.63 14.88 12.26
C LEU A 413 1.31 13.48 12.79
N HIS A 414 1.63 13.19 14.05
CA HIS A 414 1.51 11.86 14.64
C HIS A 414 0.41 11.76 15.69
N ASN A 415 0.25 12.78 16.54
CA ASN A 415 -0.78 12.82 17.57
C ASN A 415 -1.10 14.29 17.93
N PRO A 416 -2.35 14.76 17.77
CA PRO A 416 -3.56 13.99 17.43
C PRO A 416 -3.68 13.58 15.96
N GLY A 417 -2.70 13.92 15.11
CA GLY A 417 -2.76 13.75 13.67
C GLY A 417 -3.23 15.02 12.95
N VAL A 418 -3.14 15.01 11.63
CA VAL A 418 -3.54 16.15 10.78
C VAL A 418 -5.05 16.11 10.58
N THR A 419 -5.73 17.25 10.71
CA THR A 419 -7.16 17.36 10.40
C THR A 419 -7.39 18.16 9.12
N MET A 420 -8.50 17.86 8.45
CA MET A 420 -8.88 18.49 7.19
C MET A 420 -10.37 18.76 7.15
N PRO A 421 -10.81 20.00 6.85
CA PRO A 421 -12.24 20.31 6.72
C PRO A 421 -12.86 19.55 5.54
N LEU A 422 -14.10 19.14 5.72
CA LEU A 422 -14.89 18.42 4.72
C LEU A 422 -15.88 19.37 4.05
N ALA A 423 -15.47 19.99 2.96
CA ALA A 423 -16.30 20.94 2.22
C ALA A 423 -17.63 20.32 1.76
N GLY A 424 -18.75 20.96 2.08
CA GLY A 424 -20.10 20.46 1.84
C GLY A 424 -20.74 19.75 3.04
N SER A 425 -19.95 19.39 4.07
CA SER A 425 -20.45 18.66 5.24
C SER A 425 -21.43 19.49 6.10
N GLU A 426 -21.42 20.81 6.00
CA GLU A 426 -22.36 21.70 6.67
C GLU A 426 -23.84 21.38 6.35
N ARG A 427 -24.09 20.72 5.21
CA ARG A 427 -25.41 20.23 4.79
C ARG A 427 -25.96 19.11 5.68
N SER A 428 -25.12 18.49 6.51
CA SER A 428 -25.50 17.43 7.45
C SER A 428 -25.66 17.93 8.90
N GLY A 429 -25.71 19.25 9.12
CA GLY A 429 -25.95 19.85 10.44
C GLY A 429 -24.76 20.62 11.04
N GLY A 430 -23.61 20.65 10.37
CA GLY A 430 -22.45 21.46 10.76
C GLY A 430 -21.15 21.03 10.07
N PRO A 431 -20.12 21.91 10.06
CA PRO A 431 -18.87 21.62 9.38
C PRO A 431 -18.06 20.54 10.11
N LEU A 432 -17.75 19.48 9.38
CA LEU A 432 -16.97 18.34 9.83
C LEU A 432 -15.49 18.46 9.40
N GLN A 433 -14.64 17.79 10.16
CA GLN A 433 -13.25 17.56 9.83
C GLN A 433 -12.96 16.05 9.79
N TRP A 434 -12.05 15.64 8.91
CA TRP A 434 -11.47 14.31 8.86
C TRP A 434 -10.10 14.30 9.54
N ARG A 435 -9.81 13.29 10.34
CA ARG A 435 -8.54 13.17 11.09
C ARG A 435 -7.69 12.04 10.53
N MET A 436 -6.46 12.37 10.15
CA MET A 436 -5.44 11.48 9.58
C MET A 436 -4.31 11.28 10.59
N THR A 437 -3.99 10.03 10.95
CA THR A 437 -3.05 9.71 12.04
C THR A 437 -1.86 8.84 11.61
N ASP A 438 -1.85 8.42 10.35
CA ASP A 438 -1.02 7.34 9.81
C ASP A 438 0.19 7.82 9.02
N PHE A 439 0.63 9.09 9.20
CA PHE A 439 1.76 9.68 8.47
C PHE A 439 2.99 8.77 8.39
N SER A 440 3.45 8.25 9.54
CA SER A 440 4.62 7.37 9.61
C SER A 440 4.41 6.03 8.88
N ALA A 441 3.20 5.48 8.95
CA ALA A 441 2.87 4.22 8.31
C ALA A 441 2.73 4.39 6.78
N GLN A 442 2.11 5.49 6.32
CA GLN A 442 2.06 5.87 4.92
C GLN A 442 3.47 6.08 4.36
N LEU A 443 4.33 6.78 5.09
CA LEU A 443 5.73 7.00 4.70
C LEU A 443 6.45 5.66 4.50
N LEU A 444 6.34 4.74 5.48
CA LEU A 444 6.92 3.40 5.38
C LEU A 444 6.39 2.64 4.16
N LYS A 445 5.08 2.68 3.90
CA LYS A 445 4.46 2.02 2.74
C LYS A 445 5.08 2.52 1.44
N ARG A 446 5.22 3.83 1.27
CA ARG A 446 5.80 4.42 0.03
C ARG A 446 7.29 4.14 -0.10
N ILE A 447 8.05 4.11 1.00
CA ILE A 447 9.47 3.72 0.98
C ILE A 447 9.64 2.28 0.49
N ILE A 448 8.85 1.34 1.01
CA ILE A 448 8.90 -0.07 0.61
C ILE A 448 8.51 -0.23 -0.86
N GLN A 449 7.42 0.42 -1.30
CA GLN A 449 7.00 0.41 -2.70
C GLN A 449 8.09 0.97 -3.63
N LEU A 450 8.77 2.05 -3.24
CA LEU A 450 9.90 2.59 -4.01
C LEU A 450 11.09 1.64 -4.05
N ALA A 451 11.38 0.96 -2.94
CA ALA A 451 12.49 0.00 -2.86
C ALA A 451 12.26 -1.20 -3.80
N GLU A 452 11.00 -1.62 -3.93
CA GLU A 452 10.54 -2.68 -4.83
C GLU A 452 10.74 -2.32 -6.32
N LEU A 453 10.61 -1.03 -6.66
CA LEU A 453 10.77 -0.55 -8.04
C LEU A 453 12.21 -0.28 -8.41
N SER A 454 13.06 -0.02 -7.43
CA SER A 454 14.41 0.44 -7.68
C SER A 454 15.20 -0.59 -8.49
N ARG A 455 15.77 -0.13 -9.60
CA ARG A 455 16.77 -0.88 -10.39
C ARG A 455 18.19 -0.44 -10.06
N ASN A 456 18.33 0.59 -9.22
CA ASN A 456 19.60 1.17 -8.80
C ASN A 456 19.93 0.67 -7.38
N ILE A 457 21.11 0.06 -7.24
CA ILE A 457 21.58 -0.55 -5.97
C ILE A 457 21.68 0.51 -4.87
N ASP A 458 22.24 1.69 -5.16
CA ASP A 458 22.44 2.75 -4.17
C ASP A 458 21.11 3.35 -3.70
N ALA A 459 20.18 3.57 -4.64
CA ALA A 459 18.84 4.05 -4.30
C ALA A 459 18.06 3.03 -3.46
N GLN A 460 18.14 1.73 -3.82
CA GLN A 460 17.49 0.66 -3.07
C GLN A 460 18.06 0.55 -1.66
N ASP A 461 19.38 0.57 -1.50
CA ASP A 461 20.07 0.49 -0.21
C ASP A 461 19.73 1.68 0.70
N ARG A 462 19.64 2.90 0.17
CA ARG A 462 19.13 4.08 0.90
C ARG A 462 17.67 3.89 1.35
N LEU A 463 16.80 3.41 0.47
CA LEU A 463 15.39 3.17 0.78
C LEU A 463 15.22 2.05 1.83
N LEU A 464 16.00 0.98 1.76
CA LEU A 464 15.97 -0.10 2.75
C LEU A 464 16.36 0.41 4.14
N ARG A 465 17.46 1.18 4.24
CA ARG A 465 17.84 1.82 5.51
C ARG A 465 16.77 2.78 6.04
N LEU A 466 16.20 3.60 5.15
CA LEU A 466 15.13 4.52 5.52
C LEU A 466 13.88 3.76 6.01
N GLY A 467 13.54 2.65 5.36
CA GLY A 467 12.45 1.76 5.75
C GLY A 467 12.67 1.14 7.13
N GLU A 468 13.88 0.68 7.43
CA GLU A 468 14.23 0.13 8.75
C GLU A 468 14.15 1.17 9.87
N GLN A 469 14.51 2.42 9.59
CA GLN A 469 14.37 3.53 10.55
C GLN A 469 12.90 3.91 10.77
N ALA A 470 12.12 4.03 9.70
CA ALA A 470 10.69 4.31 9.78
C ALA A 470 9.91 3.18 10.47
N PHE A 471 10.28 1.93 10.22
CA PHE A 471 9.68 0.78 10.89
C PHE A 471 10.07 0.72 12.37
N GLU A 472 11.33 1.01 12.72
CA GLU A 472 11.77 1.13 14.11
C GLU A 472 10.99 2.21 14.88
N HIS A 473 10.80 3.37 14.26
CA HIS A 473 9.97 4.45 14.79
C HIS A 473 8.54 3.96 15.12
N LEU A 474 7.88 3.30 14.18
CA LEU A 474 6.55 2.73 14.39
C LEU A 474 6.57 1.63 15.46
N TRP A 475 7.58 0.77 15.46
CA TRP A 475 7.67 -0.36 16.38
C TRP A 475 7.77 0.07 17.84
N TYR A 476 8.46 1.18 18.12
CA TYR A 476 8.51 1.77 19.46
C TYR A 476 7.18 2.37 19.90
N ARG A 477 6.27 2.70 18.99
CA ARG A 477 4.93 3.20 19.29
C ARG A 477 3.92 2.10 19.64
N ARG A 478 4.35 0.86 19.82
CA ARG A 478 3.43 -0.20 20.28
C ARG A 478 3.05 0.01 21.73
N ILE A 479 1.82 -0.38 22.05
CA ILE A 479 1.33 -0.43 23.42
C ILE A 479 2.09 -1.55 24.15
N GLU A 480 2.65 -1.26 25.33
CA GLU A 480 3.49 -2.23 26.05
C GLU A 480 2.65 -3.21 26.88
N ASP A 481 1.58 -2.72 27.52
CA ASP A 481 0.79 -3.47 28.50
C ASP A 481 -0.73 -3.37 28.24
N GLY A 482 -1.49 -4.30 28.84
CA GLY A 482 -2.95 -4.36 28.76
C GLY A 482 -3.49 -5.15 27.56
N GLU A 483 -4.78 -5.05 27.31
CA GLU A 483 -5.46 -5.81 26.23
C GLU A 483 -4.89 -5.47 24.85
N GLY A 484 -4.59 -4.18 24.62
CA GLY A 484 -3.97 -3.65 23.39
C GLY A 484 -2.47 -3.90 23.23
N ALA A 485 -1.80 -4.65 24.12
CA ALA A 485 -0.34 -4.83 24.07
C ALA A 485 0.16 -5.35 22.70
N GLY A 486 1.20 -4.76 22.14
CA GLY A 486 1.73 -5.13 20.82
C GLY A 486 0.92 -4.60 19.62
N LEU A 487 -0.18 -3.89 19.85
CA LEU A 487 -0.89 -3.09 18.84
C LEU A 487 -0.51 -1.60 18.97
N TRP A 488 -1.09 -0.75 18.12
CA TRP A 488 -0.87 0.70 18.11
C TRP A 488 -2.09 1.45 18.66
N ASP A 489 -1.98 2.68 19.14
CA ASP A 489 -0.82 3.58 19.08
C ASP A 489 -0.44 4.11 20.47
N ASN A 490 0.85 4.10 20.77
CA ASN A 490 1.47 4.72 21.93
C ASN A 490 2.48 5.77 21.48
N ALA A 491 1.98 6.89 20.96
CA ALA A 491 2.82 8.02 20.53
C ALA A 491 3.79 8.50 21.63
N ARG A 492 3.44 8.36 22.92
CA ARG A 492 4.29 8.83 24.03
C ARG A 492 5.59 8.05 24.18
N ALA A 493 5.63 6.80 23.74
CA ALA A 493 6.86 6.00 23.78
C ALA A 493 7.99 6.63 22.97
N VAL A 494 7.65 7.30 21.86
CA VAL A 494 8.63 8.03 21.04
C VAL A 494 8.59 9.53 21.33
N TYR A 495 7.45 10.05 21.79
CA TYR A 495 7.19 11.48 21.99
C TYR A 495 6.75 11.78 23.44
N PRO A 496 7.68 11.90 24.41
CA PRO A 496 7.35 11.94 25.84
C PRO A 496 6.44 13.10 26.27
N ASP A 497 6.52 14.24 25.57
CA ASP A 497 5.78 15.47 25.87
C ASP A 497 4.32 15.44 25.32
N THR A 498 3.97 14.42 24.55
CA THR A 498 2.66 14.32 23.88
C THR A 498 1.57 13.84 24.86
N ARG A 499 0.40 14.49 24.81
CA ARG A 499 -0.78 14.05 25.55
C ARG A 499 -1.34 12.77 24.92
N VAL A 500 -1.53 11.74 25.73
CA VAL A 500 -2.00 10.42 25.25
C VAL A 500 -3.52 10.36 25.27
N GLY A 501 -4.12 10.15 24.10
CA GLY A 501 -5.45 9.55 24.04
C GLY A 501 -5.30 8.06 24.29
N ARG A 502 -6.08 7.49 25.22
CA ARG A 502 -6.02 6.07 25.62
C ARG A 502 -6.49 5.06 24.54
N ARG A 503 -6.63 5.48 23.28
CA ARG A 503 -7.34 4.68 22.27
C ARG A 503 -6.37 3.99 21.32
N LEU A 504 -6.59 2.69 21.13
CA LEU A 504 -6.04 1.88 20.06
C LEU A 504 -6.26 2.53 18.69
N SER A 505 -5.30 2.42 17.79
CA SER A 505 -5.37 2.87 16.39
C SER A 505 -5.35 1.67 15.45
N TRP A 506 -6.54 1.31 14.95
CA TRP A 506 -6.67 0.30 13.91
C TRP A 506 -6.05 0.77 12.60
N SER A 507 -6.19 2.05 12.25
CA SER A 507 -5.52 2.67 11.10
C SER A 507 -4.01 2.42 11.06
N ILE A 508 -3.28 2.67 12.16
CA ILE A 508 -1.83 2.41 12.17
C ILE A 508 -1.53 0.90 12.14
N THR A 509 -2.29 0.10 12.89
CA THR A 509 -2.09 -1.36 12.96
C THR A 509 -2.28 -2.03 11.61
N GLU A 510 -3.33 -1.64 10.89
CA GLU A 510 -3.65 -2.12 9.54
C GLU A 510 -2.58 -1.68 8.55
N ARG A 511 -2.19 -0.40 8.54
CA ARG A 511 -1.15 0.09 7.62
C ARG A 511 0.21 -0.54 7.85
N VAL A 512 0.59 -0.82 9.10
CA VAL A 512 1.81 -1.59 9.39
C VAL A 512 1.69 -3.02 8.86
N THR A 513 0.50 -3.62 8.94
CA THR A 513 0.24 -4.95 8.37
C THR A 513 0.39 -4.93 6.85
N GLU A 514 -0.19 -3.96 6.14
CA GLU A 514 0.03 -3.77 4.70
C GLU A 514 1.51 -3.64 4.35
N CYS A 515 2.26 -2.82 5.12
CA CYS A 515 3.69 -2.61 4.91
C CYS A 515 4.48 -3.91 5.05
N LEU A 516 4.14 -4.77 6.01
CA LEU A 516 4.84 -6.04 6.19
C LEU A 516 4.55 -7.02 5.06
N VAL A 517 3.33 -7.02 4.50
CA VAL A 517 3.00 -7.79 3.29
C VAL A 517 3.81 -7.27 2.10
N ALA A 518 3.87 -5.96 1.88
CA ALA A 518 4.69 -5.36 0.83
C ALA A 518 6.19 -5.65 1.01
N ALA A 519 6.71 -5.56 2.25
CA ALA A 519 8.10 -5.88 2.55
C ALA A 519 8.44 -7.36 2.30
N ARG A 520 7.48 -8.26 2.53
CA ARG A 520 7.67 -9.67 2.17
C ARG A 520 7.83 -9.81 0.66
N ASN A 521 6.98 -9.18 -0.13
CA ASN A 521 7.07 -9.25 -1.59
C ASN A 521 8.41 -8.70 -2.08
N LEU A 522 8.87 -7.58 -1.53
CA LEU A 522 10.21 -7.04 -1.78
C LEU A 522 11.32 -8.06 -1.50
N TYR A 523 11.29 -8.77 -0.37
CA TYR A 523 12.32 -9.76 -0.03
C TYR A 523 12.21 -11.08 -0.81
N GLU A 524 11.08 -11.36 -1.47
CA GLU A 524 10.95 -12.50 -2.38
C GLU A 524 11.55 -12.20 -3.77
N GLN A 525 11.80 -10.93 -4.09
CA GLN A 525 12.45 -10.54 -5.34
C GLN A 525 13.93 -10.94 -5.37
N GLN A 526 14.42 -11.22 -6.57
CA GLN A 526 15.86 -11.41 -6.77
C GLN A 526 16.61 -10.10 -6.50
N PRO A 527 17.81 -10.16 -5.90
CA PRO A 527 18.65 -8.98 -5.73
C PRO A 527 18.90 -8.24 -7.05
N ILE A 528 19.10 -6.93 -6.99
CA ILE A 528 19.49 -6.14 -8.16
C ILE A 528 20.84 -6.67 -8.69
N ARG A 529 20.88 -6.94 -9.99
CA ARG A 529 22.07 -7.43 -10.67
C ARG A 529 23.08 -6.29 -10.84
N SER A 530 24.31 -6.46 -10.35
CA SER A 530 25.44 -5.58 -10.69
C SER A 530 26.14 -6.11 -11.95
N PRO A 531 26.21 -5.33 -13.04
CA PRO A 531 26.96 -5.68 -14.24
C PRO A 531 28.45 -5.93 -13.95
N GLU A 532 29.03 -5.14 -13.05
CA GLU A 532 30.45 -5.23 -12.67
C GLU A 532 30.73 -6.56 -11.96
N LEU A 533 29.89 -6.93 -10.98
CA LEU A 533 30.01 -8.21 -10.29
C LEU A 533 29.74 -9.39 -11.23
N ALA A 534 28.80 -9.25 -12.17
CA ALA A 534 28.52 -10.28 -13.16
C ALA A 534 29.68 -10.47 -14.14
N GLN A 535 30.38 -9.39 -14.51
CA GLN A 535 31.59 -9.49 -15.33
C GLN A 535 32.73 -10.15 -14.54
N LEU A 536 32.98 -9.69 -13.32
CA LEU A 536 34.02 -10.25 -12.47
C LEU A 536 33.81 -11.75 -12.16
N ALA A 537 32.56 -12.15 -11.90
CA ALA A 537 32.20 -13.55 -11.71
C ALA A 537 32.46 -14.38 -12.98
N ARG A 538 32.16 -13.83 -14.18
CA ARG A 538 32.44 -14.50 -15.47
C ARG A 538 33.93 -14.65 -15.71
N ASP A 539 34.72 -13.64 -15.40
CA ASP A 539 36.18 -13.67 -15.57
C ASP A 539 36.80 -14.74 -14.66
N LEU A 540 36.43 -14.79 -13.38
CA LEU A 540 36.90 -15.84 -12.45
C LEU A 540 36.46 -17.25 -12.89
N LEU A 541 35.22 -17.41 -13.34
CA LEU A 541 34.73 -18.71 -13.79
C LEU A 541 35.42 -19.17 -15.07
N SER A 542 35.78 -18.24 -15.97
CA SER A 542 36.55 -18.54 -17.17
C SER A 542 37.93 -19.09 -16.81
N GLU A 543 38.65 -18.39 -15.91
CA GLU A 543 39.95 -18.84 -15.41
C GLU A 543 39.86 -20.19 -14.69
N ALA A 544 38.92 -20.33 -13.75
CA ALA A 544 38.72 -21.57 -13.00
C ALA A 544 38.39 -22.75 -13.91
N THR A 545 37.60 -22.53 -14.97
CA THR A 545 37.28 -23.56 -15.98
C THR A 545 38.53 -23.98 -16.75
N HIS A 546 39.37 -23.02 -17.14
CA HIS A 546 40.62 -23.32 -17.84
C HIS A 546 41.57 -24.14 -16.97
N LEU A 547 41.77 -23.73 -15.71
CA LEU A 547 42.62 -24.44 -14.75
C LEU A 547 42.07 -25.84 -14.42
N PHE A 548 40.76 -25.98 -14.25
CA PHE A 548 40.11 -27.26 -14.04
C PHE A 548 40.30 -28.21 -15.23
N GLY A 549 40.14 -27.70 -16.46
CA GLY A 549 40.40 -28.48 -17.68
C GLY A 549 41.85 -28.96 -17.75
N LYS A 550 42.81 -28.12 -17.37
CA LYS A 550 44.23 -28.50 -17.29
C LYS A 550 44.45 -29.62 -16.27
N GLU A 551 43.88 -29.50 -15.07
CA GLU A 551 43.98 -30.53 -14.04
C GLU A 551 43.30 -31.86 -14.46
N GLN A 552 42.20 -31.81 -15.22
CA GLN A 552 41.57 -33.01 -15.78
C GLN A 552 42.46 -33.70 -16.82
N MET A 553 43.12 -32.94 -17.70
CA MET A 553 44.01 -33.50 -18.72
C MET A 553 45.24 -34.19 -18.12
N GLU A 554 45.75 -33.67 -17.02
CA GLU A 554 46.94 -34.19 -16.35
C GLU A 554 46.64 -35.33 -15.37
N ALA A 555 45.37 -35.55 -15.01
CA ALA A 555 44.95 -36.63 -14.13
C ALA A 555 44.99 -37.99 -14.85
N SER A 556 45.88 -38.88 -14.42
CA SER A 556 45.86 -40.30 -14.81
C SER A 556 44.66 -41.01 -14.17
N ALA A 557 44.04 -41.93 -14.91
CA ALA A 557 42.67 -42.49 -14.75
C ALA A 557 42.33 -43.30 -13.47
N SER A 558 42.82 -42.95 -12.28
CA SER A 558 42.36 -43.54 -11.02
C SER A 558 41.22 -42.70 -10.43
N ALA A 559 39.98 -43.05 -10.78
CA ALA A 559 38.76 -42.30 -10.45
C ALA A 559 38.32 -42.36 -8.96
N ASP A 560 38.95 -43.21 -8.14
CA ASP A 560 38.48 -43.56 -6.78
C ASP A 560 39.31 -42.95 -5.63
N GLY A 561 40.33 -42.14 -5.94
CA GLY A 561 41.15 -41.47 -4.92
C GLY A 561 40.53 -40.20 -4.31
N SER A 562 41.17 -39.66 -3.27
CA SER A 562 40.85 -38.33 -2.69
C SER A 562 40.83 -37.22 -3.75
N ARG A 563 41.71 -37.28 -4.75
CA ARG A 563 41.76 -36.36 -5.89
C ARG A 563 40.51 -36.44 -6.77
N GLY A 564 39.97 -37.63 -7.04
CA GLY A 564 38.73 -37.79 -7.82
C GLY A 564 37.51 -37.18 -7.12
N ARG A 565 37.45 -37.28 -5.78
CA ARG A 565 36.41 -36.59 -4.99
C ARG A 565 36.56 -35.07 -5.02
N ALA A 566 37.79 -34.55 -4.94
CA ALA A 566 38.06 -33.13 -5.07
C ALA A 566 37.64 -32.60 -6.45
N MET A 567 37.99 -33.31 -7.54
CA MET A 567 37.60 -32.91 -8.90
C MET A 567 36.07 -32.88 -9.10
N ARG A 568 35.33 -33.87 -8.60
CA ARG A 568 33.85 -33.86 -8.64
C ARG A 568 33.23 -32.73 -7.81
N SER A 569 33.83 -32.40 -6.66
CA SER A 569 33.40 -31.26 -5.84
C SER A 569 33.64 -29.93 -6.56
N ILE A 570 34.80 -29.76 -7.20
CA ILE A 570 35.14 -28.58 -8.01
C ILE A 570 34.13 -28.43 -9.16
N GLU A 571 33.86 -29.51 -9.90
CA GLU A 571 32.90 -29.52 -11.01
C GLU A 571 31.50 -29.06 -10.58
N SER A 572 30.97 -29.66 -9.50
CA SER A 572 29.66 -29.30 -8.96
C SER A 572 29.57 -27.83 -8.53
N ARG A 573 30.64 -27.28 -7.93
CA ARG A 573 30.68 -25.87 -7.54
C ARG A 573 30.79 -24.94 -8.73
N LEU A 574 31.57 -25.30 -9.76
CA LEU A 574 31.65 -24.53 -11.02
C LEU A 574 30.30 -24.48 -11.72
N ASP A 575 29.60 -25.61 -11.83
CA ASP A 575 28.29 -25.67 -12.47
C ASP A 575 27.24 -24.88 -11.68
N HIS A 576 27.25 -25.00 -10.34
CA HIS A 576 26.38 -24.18 -9.50
C HIS A 576 26.69 -22.69 -9.66
N ALA A 577 27.96 -22.29 -9.60
CA ALA A 577 28.36 -20.90 -9.75
C ALA A 577 27.97 -20.32 -11.12
N ARG A 578 28.13 -21.08 -12.21
CA ARG A 578 27.66 -20.70 -13.56
C ARG A 578 26.15 -20.46 -13.60
N GLY A 579 25.37 -21.35 -12.98
CA GLY A 579 23.92 -21.20 -12.88
C GLY A 579 23.48 -19.97 -12.07
N LEU A 580 24.38 -19.37 -11.27
CA LEU A 580 24.10 -18.20 -10.46
C LEU A 580 24.61 -16.88 -11.03
N VAL A 581 25.43 -16.88 -12.09
CA VAL A 581 26.05 -15.64 -12.62
C VAL A 581 25.00 -14.59 -12.96
N ASP A 582 23.93 -15.01 -13.62
CA ASP A 582 22.92 -14.08 -14.10
C ASP A 582 22.02 -13.57 -12.96
N ASP A 583 21.72 -14.40 -11.95
CA ASP A 583 20.78 -14.04 -10.89
C ASP A 583 21.44 -13.49 -9.62
N ARG A 584 22.58 -14.06 -9.24
CA ARG A 584 23.31 -13.79 -7.99
C ARG A 584 24.81 -13.71 -8.26
N PRO A 585 25.27 -12.70 -9.03
CA PRO A 585 26.66 -12.61 -9.47
C PRO A 585 27.66 -12.56 -8.31
N ALA A 586 27.32 -11.91 -7.19
CA ALA A 586 28.15 -11.90 -5.99
C ALA A 586 28.33 -13.29 -5.38
N THR A 587 27.27 -14.11 -5.36
CA THR A 587 27.33 -15.50 -4.88
C THR A 587 28.12 -16.37 -5.84
N ALA A 588 27.94 -16.20 -7.16
CA ALA A 588 28.74 -16.89 -8.17
C ALA A 588 30.24 -16.58 -8.01
N PHE A 589 30.60 -15.31 -7.83
CA PHE A 589 31.95 -14.85 -7.52
C PHE A 589 32.50 -15.53 -6.25
N ALA A 590 31.74 -15.50 -5.15
CA ALA A 590 32.16 -16.09 -3.89
C ALA A 590 32.35 -17.62 -3.96
N LEU A 591 31.58 -18.31 -4.81
CA LEU A 591 31.73 -19.76 -5.05
C LEU A 591 32.94 -20.10 -5.92
N ALA A 592 33.33 -19.20 -6.84
CA ALA A 592 34.50 -19.40 -7.72
C ALA A 592 35.83 -19.28 -6.96
N LEU A 593 35.90 -18.43 -5.92
CA LEU A 593 37.13 -18.21 -5.15
C LEU A 593 37.71 -19.49 -4.50
N PRO A 594 36.94 -20.29 -3.73
CA PRO A 594 37.44 -21.55 -3.19
C PRO A 594 37.86 -22.55 -4.27
N VAL A 595 37.20 -22.54 -5.43
CA VAL A 595 37.57 -23.42 -6.54
C VAL A 595 38.97 -23.09 -7.06
N LEU A 596 39.26 -21.80 -7.27
CA LEU A 596 40.60 -21.36 -7.69
C LEU A 596 41.67 -21.72 -6.65
N GLN A 597 41.36 -21.57 -5.36
CA GLN A 597 42.27 -21.96 -4.27
C GLN A 597 42.55 -23.47 -4.25
N GLU A 598 41.51 -24.30 -4.45
CA GLU A 598 41.66 -25.76 -4.52
C GLU A 598 42.46 -26.19 -5.76
N LEU A 599 42.23 -25.56 -6.91
CA LEU A 599 42.97 -25.83 -8.15
C LEU A 599 44.45 -25.44 -8.03
N ASP A 600 44.75 -24.29 -7.41
CA ASP A 600 46.14 -23.89 -7.13
C ASP A 600 46.83 -24.88 -6.19
N THR A 601 46.13 -25.35 -5.15
CA THR A 601 46.65 -26.36 -4.22
C THR A 601 46.97 -27.68 -4.94
N LEU A 602 46.10 -28.12 -5.86
CA LEU A 602 46.35 -29.32 -6.68
C LEU A 602 47.54 -29.15 -7.63
N ALA A 603 47.67 -27.97 -8.24
CA ALA A 603 48.77 -27.64 -9.13
C ALA A 603 50.12 -27.60 -8.37
N GLN A 604 50.14 -27.04 -7.16
CA GLN A 604 51.32 -27.00 -6.29
C GLN A 604 51.72 -28.39 -5.80
N ALA A 605 50.76 -29.19 -5.33
CA ALA A 605 51.02 -30.56 -4.88
C ALA A 605 51.62 -31.42 -6.01
N ARG A 606 51.14 -31.22 -7.24
CA ARG A 606 51.73 -31.83 -8.44
C ARG A 606 53.15 -31.32 -8.72
N GLY A 607 53.37 -30.00 -8.64
CA GLY A 607 54.70 -29.41 -8.83
C GLY A 607 55.75 -29.96 -7.86
N ALA A 608 55.37 -30.13 -6.59
CA ALA A 608 56.21 -30.77 -5.57
C ALA A 608 56.49 -32.24 -5.90
N ALA A 609 55.46 -33.02 -6.27
CA ALA A 609 55.61 -34.42 -6.65
C ALA A 609 56.48 -34.63 -7.91
N ALA A 610 56.49 -33.66 -8.83
CA ALA A 610 57.33 -33.70 -10.04
C ALA A 610 58.79 -33.26 -9.80
N GLN A 611 59.10 -32.64 -8.66
CA GLN A 611 60.46 -32.26 -8.26
C GLN A 611 61.15 -33.32 -7.38
N GLU A 612 60.38 -34.23 -6.78
CA GLU A 612 60.89 -35.36 -5.99
C GLU A 612 61.21 -36.62 -6.83
N VAL A 613 60.93 -36.59 -8.14
CA VAL A 613 61.27 -37.62 -9.14
C VAL A 613 62.40 -37.11 -10.02
#